data_AF-A0AAD4BL43-F1
#
_entry.id   AF-A0AAD4BL43-F1
#
_cell.length_a   1.000
_cell.length_b   1.000
_cell.length_c   1.000
_cell.angle_alpha   90.00
_cell.angle_beta   90.00
_cell.angle_gamma   90.00
#
_symmetry.space_group_name_H-M   'P 1'
#
loop_
_entity.id
_entity.type
_entity.pdbx_description
1 polymer ?
#
loop_
_entity_poly.entity_id
_entity_poly.type
_entity_poly.pdbx_seq_one_letter_code
_entity_poly.pdbx_strand_id
1 'polypeptide(L)'
;ISFNVLMGQTHTHFDDVESFFYVLLLFFFSYAGPLPQTELQNAQENGFVRPIGSGRLPHMRSWPKKYADWAYGEAETIAAMKGFDILSPNGSKYLNDSAELRDCLNNNWPEDLHDPIRALLWETLTAFGEATRRTGPGGVSHARFISILDEWLVTHAELEHEYSNCPDFKDSKLG
;
A
#
# COMPACT_ATOMS: atom_id res chain seq x y z
N ILE A 1 2.56 12.28 4.02
CA ILE A 1 1.90 13.46 4.60
C ILE A 1 0.40 13.30 4.42
N SER A 2 -0.38 13.38 5.49
CA SER A 2 -1.84 13.15 5.50
C SER A 2 -2.61 14.37 4.97
N PHE A 3 -3.90 14.20 4.67
CA PHE A 3 -4.77 15.25 4.13
C PHE A 3 -4.90 16.44 5.09
N ASN A 4 -5.15 16.21 6.38
CA ASN A 4 -5.33 17.31 7.33
C ASN A 4 -4.03 18.13 7.47
N VAL A 5 -2.88 17.47 7.50
CA VAL A 5 -1.58 18.17 7.52
C VAL A 5 -1.34 18.96 6.24
N LEU A 6 -1.70 18.42 5.07
CA LEU A 6 -1.62 19.15 3.79
C LEU A 6 -2.52 20.40 3.78
N MET A 7 -3.65 20.35 4.47
CA MET A 7 -4.57 21.48 4.63
C MET A 7 -4.16 22.46 5.75
N GLY A 8 -2.98 22.28 6.35
CA GLY A 8 -2.46 23.13 7.42
C GLY A 8 -3.15 22.92 8.77
N GLN A 9 -3.88 21.82 8.95
CA GLN A 9 -4.53 21.48 10.22
C GLN A 9 -3.57 20.78 11.18
N THR A 10 -3.94 20.75 12.46
CA THR A 10 -3.18 20.04 13.49
C THR A 10 -3.20 18.54 13.22
N HIS A 11 -2.04 17.89 13.31
CA HIS A 11 -1.90 16.44 13.24
C HIS A 11 -2.69 15.74 14.36
N THR A 12 -3.38 14.67 14.01
CA THR A 12 -4.25 13.87 14.87
C THR A 12 -3.99 12.38 14.66
N HIS A 13 -4.60 11.52 15.48
CA HIS A 13 -4.52 10.07 15.28
C HIS A 13 -5.09 9.59 13.93
N PHE A 14 -5.98 10.36 13.29
CA PHE A 14 -6.45 10.05 11.94
C PHE A 14 -5.32 10.10 10.93
N ASP A 15 -4.40 11.06 11.07
CA ASP A 15 -3.28 11.27 10.16
C ASP A 15 -2.29 10.09 10.20
N ASP A 16 -2.15 9.45 11.37
CA ASP A 16 -1.39 8.21 11.54
C ASP A 16 -2.05 7.07 10.74
N VAL A 17 -3.37 6.88 10.90
CA VAL A 17 -4.14 5.83 10.23
C VAL A 17 -4.18 6.04 8.71
N GLU A 18 -4.34 7.29 8.26
CA GLU A 18 -4.25 7.68 6.85
C GLU A 18 -2.84 7.37 6.29
N SER A 19 -1.80 7.62 7.08
CA SER A 19 -0.42 7.29 6.71
C SER A 19 -0.20 5.78 6.53
N PHE A 20 -0.78 4.94 7.39
CA PHE A 20 -0.75 3.48 7.19
C PHE A 20 -1.47 3.04 5.93
N PHE A 21 -2.61 3.66 5.61
CA PHE A 21 -3.29 3.39 4.35
C PHE A 21 -2.42 3.72 3.13
N TYR A 22 -1.63 4.80 3.17
CA TYR A 22 -0.66 5.08 2.11
C TYR A 22 0.45 4.04 2.00
N VAL A 23 0.85 3.46 3.12
CA VAL A 23 1.82 2.35 3.10
C VAL A 23 1.22 1.13 2.39
N LEU A 24 -0.07 0.82 2.58
CA LEU A 24 -0.75 -0.24 1.84
C LEU A 24 -0.77 0.03 0.33
N LEU A 25 -1.18 1.24 -0.07
CA LEU A 25 -1.18 1.63 -1.49
C LEU A 25 0.23 1.58 -2.09
N LEU A 26 1.23 2.08 -1.35
CA LEU A 26 2.63 2.02 -1.76
C LEU A 26 3.07 0.59 -1.99
N PHE A 27 2.74 -0.31 -1.07
CA PHE A 27 3.08 -1.72 -1.17
C PHE A 27 2.43 -2.35 -2.40
N PHE A 28 1.12 -2.28 -2.55
CA PHE A 28 0.43 -2.94 -3.67
C PHE A 28 0.77 -2.33 -5.04
N PHE A 29 1.04 -1.03 -5.13
CA PHE A 29 1.38 -0.37 -6.40
C PHE A 29 2.85 -0.49 -6.79
N SER A 30 3.75 -0.49 -5.81
CA SER A 30 5.18 -0.38 -6.07
C SER A 30 5.92 -1.69 -5.87
N TYR A 31 5.43 -2.62 -5.06
CA TYR A 31 6.15 -3.87 -4.84
C TYR A 31 6.18 -4.70 -6.13
N ALA A 32 7.38 -5.06 -6.58
CA ALA A 32 7.59 -5.84 -7.80
C ALA A 32 7.92 -7.31 -7.50
N GLY A 33 7.68 -7.77 -6.26
CA GLY A 33 8.11 -9.08 -5.80
C GLY A 33 9.49 -9.07 -5.13
N PRO A 34 9.94 -10.24 -4.67
CA PRO A 34 11.28 -10.41 -4.10
C PRO A 34 12.36 -10.15 -5.16
N LEU A 35 13.56 -9.80 -4.69
CA LEU A 35 14.72 -9.77 -5.58
C LEU A 35 15.01 -11.20 -6.10
N PRO A 36 15.41 -11.35 -7.37
CA PRO A 36 15.91 -12.63 -7.87
C PRO A 36 17.06 -13.15 -7.01
N GLN A 37 17.19 -14.48 -6.88
CA GLN A 37 18.22 -15.12 -6.06
C GLN A 37 19.65 -14.64 -6.39
N THR A 38 19.93 -14.40 -7.68
CA THR A 38 21.22 -13.89 -8.15
C THR A 38 21.47 -12.46 -7.68
N GLU A 39 20.45 -11.61 -7.64
CA GLU A 39 20.55 -10.24 -7.10
C GLU A 39 20.68 -10.24 -5.58
N LEU A 40 20.00 -11.16 -4.88
CA LEU A 40 20.14 -11.34 -3.43
C LEU A 40 21.54 -11.78 -3.05
N GLN A 41 22.12 -12.74 -3.77
CA GLN A 41 23.51 -13.19 -3.55
C GLN A 41 24.50 -12.05 -3.79
N ASN A 42 24.36 -11.33 -4.91
CA ASN A 42 25.17 -10.16 -5.19
C ASN A 42 25.02 -9.09 -4.11
N ALA A 43 23.81 -8.84 -3.61
CA ALA A 43 23.58 -7.89 -2.54
C ALA A 43 24.24 -8.35 -1.23
N GLN A 44 24.16 -9.64 -0.89
CA GLN A 44 24.80 -10.22 0.29
C GLN A 44 26.33 -10.05 0.25
N GLU A 45 26.96 -10.28 -0.90
CA GLU A 45 28.40 -10.10 -1.09
C GLU A 45 28.82 -8.62 -0.99
N ASN A 46 27.95 -7.70 -1.42
CA ASN A 46 28.20 -6.26 -1.41
C ASN A 46 27.62 -5.54 -0.18
N GLY A 47 27.23 -6.28 0.87
CA GLY A 47 26.73 -5.72 2.13
C GLY A 47 25.39 -4.97 2.03
N PHE A 48 24.56 -5.31 1.04
CA PHE A 48 23.30 -4.63 0.70
C PHE A 48 23.46 -3.13 0.43
N VAL A 49 24.69 -2.68 0.13
CA VAL A 49 24.98 -1.29 -0.20
C VAL A 49 24.72 -1.10 -1.69
N ARG A 50 23.86 -0.14 -2.01
CA ARG A 50 23.58 0.19 -3.40
C ARG A 50 24.47 1.36 -3.86
N PRO A 51 25.17 1.23 -4.99
CA PRO A 51 26.00 2.32 -5.50
C PRO A 51 25.17 3.59 -5.73
N ILE A 52 25.73 4.74 -5.38
CA ILE A 52 25.10 6.04 -5.64
C ILE A 52 24.91 6.16 -7.16
N GLY A 53 23.69 6.50 -7.60
CA GLY A 53 23.35 6.61 -9.02
C GLY A 53 22.76 5.35 -9.67
N SER A 54 22.58 4.25 -8.94
CA SER A 54 22.02 2.99 -9.48
C SER A 54 20.56 3.06 -9.96
N GLY A 55 19.88 4.20 -9.85
CA GLY A 55 18.47 4.34 -10.26
C GLY A 55 17.49 3.80 -9.21
N ARG A 56 16.36 3.23 -9.63
CA ARG A 56 15.28 2.70 -8.76
C ARG A 56 15.58 1.27 -8.30
N LEU A 57 15.10 0.88 -7.11
CA LEU A 57 15.31 -0.48 -6.60
C LEU A 57 14.61 -1.51 -7.51
N PRO A 58 15.25 -2.65 -7.84
CA PRO A 58 14.68 -3.64 -8.78
C PRO A 58 13.34 -4.22 -8.32
N HIS A 59 13.13 -4.32 -7.00
CA HIS A 59 11.89 -4.75 -6.38
C HIS A 59 10.82 -3.62 -6.25
N MET A 60 11.05 -2.45 -6.88
CA MET A 60 10.15 -1.30 -6.82
C MET A 60 9.77 -0.75 -8.19
N ARG A 61 8.47 -0.78 -8.52
CA ARG A 61 7.87 -0.13 -9.68
C ARG A 61 7.42 1.30 -9.39
N SER A 62 7.32 2.11 -10.45
CA SER A 62 6.75 3.45 -10.37
C SER A 62 5.26 3.39 -10.09
N TRP A 63 4.75 4.38 -9.37
CA TRP A 63 3.31 4.54 -9.19
C TRP A 63 2.66 4.76 -10.56
N PRO A 64 1.40 4.33 -10.75
CA PRO A 64 0.63 4.68 -11.93
C PRO A 64 0.63 6.19 -12.13
N LYS A 65 0.70 6.65 -13.38
CA LYS A 65 0.81 8.08 -13.70
C LYS A 65 -0.26 8.93 -13.02
N LYS A 66 -1.49 8.42 -12.93
CA LYS A 66 -2.61 9.08 -12.24
C LYS A 66 -2.35 9.34 -10.75
N TYR A 67 -1.57 8.48 -10.10
CA TYR A 67 -1.22 8.59 -8.68
C TYR A 67 0.23 9.01 -8.45
N ALA A 68 1.01 9.24 -9.51
CA ALA A 68 2.39 9.69 -9.39
C ALA A 68 2.49 11.04 -8.67
N ASP A 69 1.51 11.91 -8.89
CA ASP A 69 1.42 13.21 -8.23
C ASP A 69 1.14 13.07 -6.72
N TRP A 70 0.63 11.93 -6.23
CA TRP A 70 0.52 11.71 -4.78
C TRP A 70 1.89 11.59 -4.11
N ALA A 71 2.89 11.08 -4.85
CA ALA A 71 4.24 10.87 -4.35
C ALA A 71 5.16 12.09 -4.59
N TYR A 72 4.92 12.84 -5.67
CA TYR A 72 5.86 13.87 -6.14
C TYR A 72 5.22 15.23 -6.48
N GLY A 73 3.91 15.39 -6.31
CA GLY A 73 3.20 16.62 -6.64
C GLY A 73 3.34 17.73 -5.59
N GLU A 74 2.85 18.91 -5.94
CA GLU A 74 2.72 20.02 -5.00
C GLU A 74 1.65 19.74 -3.93
N ALA A 75 1.83 20.28 -2.72
CA ALA A 75 0.97 19.97 -1.57
C ALA A 75 -0.53 20.19 -1.84
N GLU A 76 -0.89 21.28 -2.52
CA GLU A 76 -2.28 21.60 -2.88
C GLU A 76 -2.89 20.57 -3.85
N THR A 77 -2.11 20.14 -4.85
CA THR A 77 -2.51 19.10 -5.81
C THR A 77 -2.72 17.77 -5.10
N ILE A 78 -1.79 17.40 -4.21
CA ILE A 78 -1.89 16.18 -3.40
C ILE A 78 -3.15 16.22 -2.53
N ALA A 79 -3.43 17.35 -1.86
CA ALA A 79 -4.61 17.50 -1.02
C ALA A 79 -5.91 17.33 -1.81
N ALA A 80 -6.03 17.99 -2.97
CA ALA A 80 -7.21 17.91 -3.81
C ALA A 80 -7.48 16.47 -4.31
N MET A 81 -6.43 15.77 -4.75
CA MET A 81 -6.56 14.38 -5.21
C MET A 81 -6.96 13.44 -4.08
N LYS A 82 -6.32 13.56 -2.91
CA LYS A 82 -6.66 12.76 -1.72
C LYS A 82 -8.10 13.02 -1.26
N GLY A 83 -8.54 14.28 -1.27
CA GLY A 83 -9.91 14.63 -0.92
C GLY A 83 -10.93 13.96 -1.84
N PHE A 84 -10.66 13.90 -3.14
CA PHE A 84 -11.56 13.26 -4.11
C PHE A 84 -11.52 11.73 -4.05
N ASP A 85 -10.35 11.12 -3.95
CA ASP A 85 -10.18 9.66 -4.06
C ASP A 85 -10.37 8.92 -2.72
N ILE A 86 -10.13 9.57 -1.58
CA ILE A 86 -10.13 8.91 -0.25
C ILE A 86 -11.29 9.37 0.61
N LEU A 87 -11.54 10.69 0.63
CA LEU A 87 -12.55 11.27 1.52
C LEU A 87 -13.95 11.31 0.89
N SER A 88 -14.05 10.99 -0.41
CA SER A 88 -15.33 10.90 -1.11
C SER A 88 -15.99 9.54 -0.87
N PRO A 89 -17.32 9.48 -0.64
CA PRO A 89 -18.09 8.24 -0.60
C PRO A 89 -17.98 7.39 -1.87
N ASN A 90 -17.63 8.00 -3.01
CA ASN A 90 -17.45 7.31 -4.28
C ASN A 90 -15.97 7.02 -4.60
N GLY A 91 -15.04 7.52 -3.79
CA GLY A 91 -13.59 7.39 -4.01
C GLY A 91 -13.13 5.94 -4.00
N SER A 92 -13.66 5.12 -3.08
CA SER A 92 -13.44 3.67 -3.03
C SER A 92 -13.80 2.98 -4.35
N LYS A 93 -14.92 3.38 -4.95
CA LYS A 93 -15.35 2.86 -6.25
C LYS A 93 -14.48 3.32 -7.39
N TYR A 94 -14.13 4.61 -7.44
CA TYR A 94 -13.27 5.13 -8.50
C TYR A 94 -11.87 4.50 -8.49
N LEU A 95 -11.27 4.27 -7.32
CA LEU A 95 -10.00 3.56 -7.24
C LEU A 95 -10.17 2.10 -7.66
N ASN A 96 -11.19 1.41 -7.14
CA ASN A 96 -11.35 -0.03 -7.36
C ASN A 96 -11.74 -0.40 -8.81
N ASP A 97 -12.37 0.53 -9.53
CA ASP A 97 -12.72 0.39 -10.94
C ASP A 97 -11.65 0.97 -11.88
N SER A 98 -10.58 1.58 -11.34
CA SER A 98 -9.55 2.23 -12.15
C SER A 98 -8.75 1.23 -12.99
N ALA A 99 -8.42 1.63 -14.22
CA ALA A 99 -7.53 0.86 -15.08
C ALA A 99 -6.13 0.78 -14.45
N GLU A 100 -5.71 1.84 -13.77
CA GLU A 100 -4.41 1.93 -13.09
C GLU A 100 -4.24 0.88 -11.99
N LEU A 101 -5.26 0.65 -11.16
CA LEU A 101 -5.22 -0.41 -10.16
C LEU A 101 -5.12 -1.78 -10.82
N ARG A 102 -5.92 -2.05 -11.86
CA ARG A 102 -5.88 -3.33 -12.59
C ARG A 102 -4.52 -3.57 -13.22
N ASP A 103 -3.95 -2.55 -13.87
CA ASP A 103 -2.63 -2.63 -14.47
C ASP A 103 -1.56 -2.90 -13.40
N CYS A 104 -1.63 -2.24 -12.24
CA CYS A 104 -0.75 -2.53 -11.11
C CYS A 104 -0.86 -3.99 -10.66
N LEU A 105 -2.07 -4.49 -10.44
CA LEU A 105 -2.30 -5.86 -10.00
C LEU A 105 -1.77 -6.87 -11.01
N ASN A 106 -2.11 -6.72 -12.29
CA ASN A 106 -1.61 -7.59 -13.37
C ASN A 106 -0.09 -7.63 -13.46
N ASN A 107 0.57 -6.53 -13.13
CA ASN A 107 2.02 -6.40 -13.25
C ASN A 107 2.80 -6.86 -12.02
N ASN A 108 2.19 -6.79 -10.84
CA ASN A 108 2.89 -6.92 -9.56
C ASN A 108 2.46 -8.16 -8.77
N TRP A 109 1.25 -8.65 -9.01
CA TRP A 109 0.60 -9.65 -8.17
C TRP A 109 0.07 -10.82 -9.01
N PRO A 110 0.20 -12.06 -8.49
CA PRO A 110 -0.53 -13.23 -8.97
C PRO A 110 -2.04 -12.98 -9.11
N GLU A 111 -2.67 -13.60 -10.11
CA GLU A 111 -4.08 -13.37 -10.49
C GLU A 111 -5.07 -13.70 -9.35
N ASP A 112 -4.78 -14.72 -8.58
CA ASP A 112 -5.53 -15.15 -7.39
C ASP A 112 -5.51 -14.12 -6.25
N LEU A 113 -4.51 -13.22 -6.21
CA LEU A 113 -4.46 -12.11 -5.25
C LEU A 113 -5.16 -10.84 -5.73
N HIS A 114 -5.60 -10.76 -6.98
CA HIS A 114 -6.17 -9.52 -7.52
C HIS A 114 -7.45 -9.12 -6.78
N ASP A 115 -8.42 -10.02 -6.69
CA ASP A 115 -9.69 -9.73 -6.01
C ASP A 115 -9.55 -9.55 -4.49
N PRO A 116 -8.75 -10.37 -3.77
CA PRO A 116 -8.39 -10.12 -2.37
C PRO A 116 -7.82 -8.73 -2.10
N ILE A 117 -6.86 -8.27 -2.91
CA ILE A 117 -6.25 -6.94 -2.73
C ILE A 117 -7.28 -5.84 -3.01
N ARG A 118 -8.08 -6.00 -4.07
CA ARG A 118 -9.16 -5.06 -4.41
C ARG A 118 -10.19 -4.93 -3.30
N ALA A 119 -10.59 -6.04 -2.68
CA ALA A 119 -11.50 -6.05 -1.54
C ALA A 119 -10.91 -5.29 -0.35
N LEU A 120 -9.64 -5.54 0.00
CA LEU A 120 -8.96 -4.81 1.08
C LEU A 120 -8.91 -3.30 0.84
N LEU A 121 -8.50 -2.89 -0.37
CA LEU A 121 -8.44 -1.47 -0.73
C LEU A 121 -9.84 -0.82 -0.73
N TRP A 122 -10.86 -1.55 -1.18
CA TRP A 122 -12.24 -1.09 -1.13
C TRP A 122 -12.74 -0.89 0.30
N GLU A 123 -12.55 -1.87 1.18
CA GLU A 123 -13.04 -1.84 2.56
C GLU A 123 -12.36 -0.75 3.38
N THR A 124 -11.04 -0.62 3.24
CA THR A 124 -10.27 0.45 3.90
C THR A 124 -10.74 1.82 3.44
N LEU A 125 -10.84 2.08 2.13
CA LEU A 125 -11.33 3.36 1.60
C LEU A 125 -12.79 3.66 1.98
N THR A 126 -13.64 2.63 1.99
CA THR A 126 -15.03 2.79 2.43
C THR A 126 -15.08 3.22 3.89
N ALA A 127 -14.24 2.65 4.75
CA ALA A 127 -14.13 3.09 6.14
C ALA A 127 -13.72 4.58 6.24
N PHE A 128 -12.75 5.03 5.44
CA PHE A 128 -12.36 6.46 5.37
C PHE A 128 -13.51 7.36 4.88
N GLY A 129 -14.20 7.00 3.81
CA GLY A 129 -15.33 7.77 3.28
C GLY A 129 -16.53 7.84 4.24
N GLU A 130 -16.88 6.71 4.87
CA GLU A 130 -17.98 6.66 5.85
C GLU A 130 -17.67 7.46 7.11
N ALA A 131 -16.45 7.33 7.63
CA ALA A 131 -15.99 8.08 8.78
C ALA A 131 -16.02 9.59 8.50
N THR A 132 -15.53 9.99 7.33
CA THR A 132 -15.57 11.40 6.89
C THR A 132 -16.99 11.96 6.87
N ARG A 133 -17.96 11.17 6.40
CA ARG A 133 -19.37 11.55 6.40
C ARG A 133 -19.97 11.73 7.80
N ARG A 134 -19.58 10.90 8.77
CA ARG A 134 -20.23 10.85 10.10
C ARG A 134 -19.64 11.86 11.07
N THR A 135 -18.33 12.07 11.03
CA THR A 135 -17.61 12.85 12.04
C THR A 135 -16.76 13.96 11.44
N GLY A 136 -16.79 14.15 10.12
CA GLY A 136 -15.83 15.00 9.39
C GLY A 136 -14.53 14.25 9.06
N PRO A 137 -13.63 14.86 8.26
CA PRO A 137 -12.35 14.29 7.89
C PRO A 137 -11.52 14.03 9.16
N GLY A 138 -11.38 12.76 9.57
CA GLY A 138 -10.86 12.44 10.90
C GLY A 138 -11.38 11.17 11.57
N GLY A 139 -12.44 10.54 11.07
CA GLY A 139 -13.23 9.62 11.89
C GLY A 139 -12.82 8.15 11.97
N VAL A 140 -11.86 7.69 11.15
CA VAL A 140 -11.49 6.26 11.17
C VAL A 140 -10.71 5.99 12.45
N SER A 141 -11.27 5.16 13.33
CA SER A 141 -10.54 4.70 14.50
C SER A 141 -9.45 3.71 14.07
N HIS A 142 -8.30 3.78 14.74
CA HIS A 142 -7.23 2.81 14.55
C HIS A 142 -7.73 1.36 14.71
N ALA A 143 -8.59 1.10 15.71
CA ALA A 143 -9.19 -0.21 15.92
C ALA A 143 -10.01 -0.71 14.72
N ARG A 144 -10.74 0.17 14.03
CA ARG A 144 -11.50 -0.20 12.83
C ARG A 144 -10.58 -0.49 11.65
N PHE A 145 -9.51 0.28 11.50
CA PHE A 145 -8.53 0.04 10.43
C PHE A 145 -7.79 -1.29 10.64
N ILE A 146 -7.33 -1.57 11.86
CA ILE A 146 -6.67 -2.82 12.21
C ILE A 146 -7.62 -4.01 12.05
N SER A 147 -8.90 -3.91 12.42
CA SER A 147 -9.83 -5.03 12.25
C SER A 147 -9.96 -5.46 10.79
N ILE A 148 -9.98 -4.51 9.84
CA ILE A 148 -10.03 -4.81 8.40
C ILE A 148 -8.77 -5.56 7.97
N LEU A 149 -7.60 -5.14 8.45
CA LEU A 149 -6.33 -5.81 8.14
C LEU A 149 -6.25 -7.21 8.74
N ASP A 150 -6.63 -7.36 10.00
CA ASP A 150 -6.63 -8.66 10.68
C ASP A 150 -7.59 -9.65 10.01
N GLU A 151 -8.80 -9.20 9.66
CA GLU A 151 -9.78 -10.01 8.93
C GLU A 151 -9.24 -10.46 7.57
N TRP A 152 -8.58 -9.55 6.84
CA TRP A 152 -7.97 -9.87 5.56
C TRP A 152 -6.82 -10.88 5.72
N LEU A 153 -5.94 -10.69 6.70
CA LEU A 153 -4.82 -11.59 6.98
C LEU A 153 -5.30 -12.98 7.40
N VAL A 154 -6.32 -13.08 8.26
CA VAL A 154 -6.89 -14.37 8.68
C VAL A 154 -7.53 -15.10 7.49
N THR A 155 -8.23 -14.37 6.62
CA THR A 155 -8.90 -14.95 5.46
C THR A 155 -7.91 -15.48 4.41
N HIS A 156 -6.73 -14.86 4.30
CA HIS A 156 -5.74 -15.17 3.28
C HIS A 156 -4.45 -15.78 3.85
N ALA A 157 -4.48 -16.28 5.09
CA ALA A 157 -3.31 -16.84 5.78
C ALA A 157 -2.66 -18.01 5.03
N GLU A 158 -3.45 -18.79 4.28
CA GLU A 158 -2.94 -19.91 3.48
C GLU A 158 -2.13 -19.44 2.27
N LEU A 159 -2.44 -18.26 1.71
CA LEU A 159 -1.70 -17.64 0.61
C LEU A 159 -0.35 -17.07 1.08
N GLU A 160 -0.21 -16.74 2.37
CA GLU A 160 1.06 -16.28 2.94
C GLU A 160 2.18 -17.32 2.73
N HIS A 161 1.88 -18.61 2.87
CA HIS A 161 2.88 -19.66 2.68
C HIS A 161 3.27 -19.87 1.21
N GLU A 162 2.36 -19.60 0.28
CA GLU A 162 2.61 -19.76 -1.16
C GLU A 162 3.48 -18.63 -1.72
N TYR A 163 3.36 -17.43 -1.16
CA TYR A 163 4.04 -16.22 -1.64
C TYR A 163 5.18 -15.72 -0.74
N SER A 164 5.33 -16.30 0.46
CA SER A 164 6.46 -16.04 1.34
C SER A 164 7.72 -16.69 0.78
N ASN A 165 8.69 -15.85 0.43
CA ASN A 165 10.05 -16.28 0.08
C ASN A 165 10.97 -16.31 1.32
N CYS A 166 10.40 -16.24 2.53
CA CYS A 166 11.18 -16.43 3.73
C CYS A 166 11.65 -17.89 3.76
N PRO A 167 12.96 -18.16 3.73
CA PRO A 167 13.43 -19.52 3.89
C PRO A 167 12.92 -20.04 5.23
N ASP A 168 12.31 -21.22 5.22
CA ASP A 168 11.99 -21.94 6.45
C ASP A 168 13.29 -22.17 7.21
N PHE A 169 13.54 -21.34 8.23
CA PHE A 169 14.67 -21.53 9.16
C PHE A 169 14.52 -22.79 10.02
N LYS A 170 13.62 -23.72 9.68
CA LYS A 170 13.30 -24.91 10.48
C LYS A 170 14.27 -26.07 10.32
N ASP A 171 15.20 -26.03 9.36
CA ASP A 171 16.15 -27.14 9.14
C ASP A 171 17.62 -26.83 9.48
N SER A 172 17.93 -25.72 10.16
CA SER A 172 19.27 -25.49 10.75
C SER A 172 19.45 -26.15 12.13
N LYS A 173 18.78 -27.30 12.34
CA LYS A 173 19.14 -28.28 13.38
C LYS A 173 19.71 -29.55 12.74
N LEU A 174 20.89 -29.44 12.16
CA LEU A 174 21.84 -30.54 11.96
C LEU A 174 23.21 -29.89 12.21
N GLY A 175 23.94 -30.22 13.27
CA GLY A 175 24.33 -31.58 13.65
C GLY A 175 25.74 -31.79 13.14
#